data_AF-A0A3D0NKE7-F1
#
_entry.id   AF-A0A3D0NKE7-F1
#
_cell.length_a   1.000
_cell.length_b   1.000
_cell.length_c   1.000
_cell.angle_alpha   90.00
_cell.angle_beta   90.00
_cell.angle_gamma   90.00
#
_symmetry.space_group_name_H-M   'P 1'
#
loop_
_entity.id
_entity.type
_entity.pdbx_description
1 polymer ?
#
loop_
_entity_poly.entity_id
_entity_poly.type
_entity_poly.pdbx_seq_one_letter_code
_entity_poly.pdbx_strand_id
1 'polypeptide(L)'
;MGAAAQQPENISVETLEEIARRNQIWTVMADKYGVENPVPPWKTSLDGMCDAIDRSGAAEDLNLTFKDRRDEEDVLSATHYAKLPYPENQLVALAHSLVARGVIDEVELRRRLEAVRARLEA
;
A
#
# COMPACT_ATOMS: atom_id res chain seq x y z
N MET A 1 -27.26 -11.73 6.60
CA MET A 1 -27.18 -10.26 6.43
C MET A 1 -25.71 -9.89 6.49
N GLY A 2 -25.02 -9.89 5.35
CA GLY A 2 -23.63 -9.43 5.29
C GLY A 2 -23.59 -7.92 5.40
N ALA A 3 -22.74 -7.38 6.29
CA ALA A 3 -22.45 -5.96 6.28
C ALA A 3 -21.93 -5.59 4.89
N ALA A 4 -22.50 -4.55 4.27
CA ALA A 4 -21.93 -4.01 3.04
C ALA A 4 -20.47 -3.64 3.33
N ALA A 5 -19.52 -4.22 2.58
CA ALA A 5 -18.13 -3.80 2.65
C ALA A 5 -18.10 -2.28 2.39
N GLN A 6 -17.52 -1.51 3.33
CA GLN A 6 -17.29 -0.09 3.09
C GLN A 6 -16.32 0.02 1.92
N GLN A 7 -16.65 0.88 0.95
CA GLN A 7 -15.75 1.13 -0.16
C GLN A 7 -14.47 1.77 0.38
N PRO A 8 -13.26 1.27 0.01
CA PRO A 8 -12.01 1.73 0.61
C PRO A 8 -11.82 3.24 0.58
N GLU A 9 -12.23 3.92 -0.48
CA GLU A 9 -12.10 5.37 -0.65
C GLU A 9 -12.86 6.21 0.39
N ASN A 10 -13.79 5.63 1.13
CA ASN A 10 -14.54 6.32 2.18
C ASN A 10 -13.89 6.19 3.58
N ILE A 11 -12.81 5.44 3.69
CA ILE A 11 -12.06 5.25 4.94
C ILE A 11 -10.78 6.08 4.88
N SER A 12 -10.36 6.61 6.02
CA SER A 12 -9.04 7.20 6.21
C SER A 12 -8.17 6.24 6.99
N VAL A 13 -6.92 6.07 6.55
CA VAL A 13 -5.90 5.27 7.25
C VAL A 13 -4.77 6.21 7.65
N GLU A 14 -4.85 6.75 8.88
CA GLU A 14 -3.98 7.83 9.37
C GLU A 14 -2.49 7.46 9.24
N THR A 15 -2.15 6.21 9.54
CA THR A 15 -0.80 5.67 9.42
C THR A 15 -0.25 5.81 7.99
N LEU A 16 -1.08 5.55 6.97
CA LEU A 16 -0.68 5.65 5.56
C LEU A 16 -0.64 7.11 5.08
N GLU A 17 -1.59 7.95 5.53
CA GLU A 17 -1.57 9.40 5.26
C GLU A 17 -0.31 10.07 5.85
N GLU A 18 0.15 9.63 7.02
CA GLU A 18 1.41 10.09 7.61
C GLU A 18 2.62 9.71 6.75
N ILE A 19 2.69 8.47 6.26
CA ILE A 19 3.75 8.01 5.35
C ILE A 19 3.75 8.85 4.07
N ALA A 20 2.58 9.06 3.46
CA ALA A 20 2.45 9.86 2.26
C ALA A 20 2.94 11.30 2.46
N ARG A 21 2.59 11.92 3.59
CA ARG A 21 3.01 13.30 3.93
C ARG A 21 4.53 13.45 4.12
N ARG A 22 5.23 12.40 4.55
CA ARG A 22 6.70 12.43 4.72
C ARG A 22 7.47 12.51 3.41
N ASN A 23 6.81 12.27 2.26
CA ASN A 23 7.37 12.43 0.92
C ASN A 23 8.73 11.73 0.72
N GLN A 24 8.90 10.54 1.31
CA GLN A 24 10.08 9.70 1.12
C GLN A 24 9.96 8.88 -0.17
N ILE A 25 9.73 9.57 -1.27
CA ILE A 25 9.55 8.97 -2.61
C ILE A 25 10.91 8.51 -3.17
N TRP A 26 10.88 7.52 -4.06
CA TRP A 26 12.08 6.86 -4.56
C TRP A 26 13.09 7.82 -5.16
N THR A 27 12.67 8.79 -5.97
CA THR A 27 13.60 9.76 -6.59
C THR A 27 14.41 10.52 -5.54
N VAL A 28 13.75 10.99 -4.47
CA VAL A 28 14.42 11.72 -3.37
C VAL A 28 15.37 10.79 -2.59
N MET A 29 14.95 9.55 -2.34
CA MET A 29 15.78 8.58 -1.61
C MET A 29 16.96 8.10 -2.47
N ALA A 30 16.76 7.87 -3.76
CA ALA A 30 17.78 7.45 -4.70
C ALA A 30 18.90 8.49 -4.78
N ASP A 31 18.53 9.75 -4.96
CA ASP A 31 19.47 10.88 -4.96
C ASP A 31 20.23 10.98 -3.62
N LYS A 32 19.52 10.86 -2.49
CA LYS A 32 20.12 10.93 -1.15
C LYS A 32 21.19 9.85 -0.95
N TYR A 33 20.97 8.64 -1.46
CA TYR A 33 21.86 7.50 -1.25
C TYR A 33 22.80 7.24 -2.44
N GLY A 34 22.78 8.07 -3.49
CA GLY A 34 23.66 7.96 -4.66
C GLY A 34 23.43 6.68 -5.47
N VAL A 35 22.17 6.21 -5.55
CA VAL A 35 21.80 5.02 -6.32
C VAL A 35 21.03 5.41 -7.57
N GLU A 36 21.26 4.69 -8.67
CA GLU A 36 20.71 5.02 -9.99
C GLU A 36 19.61 4.07 -10.45
N ASN A 37 19.09 3.21 -9.54
CA ASN A 37 18.04 2.26 -9.93
C ASN A 37 16.80 3.03 -10.42
N PRO A 38 16.23 2.67 -11.57
CA PRO A 38 15.10 3.39 -12.16
C PRO A 38 13.81 3.25 -11.35
N VAL A 39 13.72 2.20 -10.54
CA VAL A 39 12.61 1.92 -9.62
C VAL A 39 13.18 1.46 -8.28
N PRO A 40 12.43 1.62 -7.18
CA PRO A 40 12.87 1.16 -5.88
C PRO A 40 13.09 -0.36 -5.88
N PRO A 41 14.14 -0.89 -5.21
CA PRO A 41 14.40 -2.32 -5.14
C PRO A 41 13.23 -3.15 -4.59
N TRP A 42 12.40 -2.57 -3.73
CA TRP A 42 11.22 -3.23 -3.17
C TRP A 42 10.07 -3.39 -4.18
N LYS A 43 10.12 -2.75 -5.36
CA LYS A 43 9.06 -2.82 -6.36
C LYS A 43 8.81 -4.24 -6.85
N THR A 44 9.87 -5.03 -7.07
CA THR A 44 9.73 -6.44 -7.48
C THR A 44 8.99 -7.27 -6.43
N SER A 45 9.23 -6.99 -5.14
CA SER A 45 8.51 -7.66 -4.05
C SER A 45 7.04 -7.25 -4.00
N LEU A 46 6.73 -5.98 -4.28
CA LEU A 46 5.35 -5.52 -4.43
C LEU A 46 4.65 -6.22 -5.60
N ASP A 47 5.30 -6.35 -6.75
CA ASP A 47 4.72 -7.03 -7.91
C ASP A 47 4.40 -8.51 -7.61
N GLY A 48 5.33 -9.21 -6.96
CA GLY A 48 5.09 -10.59 -6.52
C GLY A 48 3.96 -10.71 -5.48
N MET A 49 3.80 -9.71 -4.61
CA MET A 49 2.69 -9.67 -3.65
C MET A 49 1.34 -9.46 -4.34
N CYS A 50 1.26 -8.54 -5.30
CA CYS A 50 0.07 -8.34 -6.12
C CYS A 50 -0.32 -9.63 -6.86
N ASP A 51 0.65 -10.29 -7.52
CA ASP A 51 0.40 -11.56 -8.21
C ASP A 51 -0.12 -12.67 -7.29
N ALA A 52 0.37 -12.73 -6.05
CA ALA A 52 -0.08 -13.69 -5.06
C ALA A 52 -1.50 -13.40 -4.57
N ILE A 53 -1.81 -12.12 -4.29
CA ILE A 53 -3.14 -11.66 -3.89
C ILE A 53 -4.16 -11.91 -5.02
N ASP A 54 -3.80 -11.62 -6.27
CA ASP A 54 -4.68 -11.81 -7.41
C ASP A 54 -5.07 -13.28 -7.62
N ARG A 55 -4.15 -14.20 -7.29
CA ARG A 55 -4.42 -15.65 -7.32
C ARG A 55 -5.21 -16.12 -6.10
N SER A 56 -4.96 -15.56 -4.92
CA SER A 56 -5.62 -15.99 -3.67
C SER A 56 -7.02 -15.41 -3.51
N GLY A 57 -7.32 -14.24 -4.10
CA GLY A 57 -8.65 -13.63 -4.12
C GLY A 57 -9.71 -14.51 -4.80
N ALA A 58 -9.28 -15.42 -5.67
CA ALA A 58 -10.15 -16.44 -6.29
C ALA A 58 -10.46 -17.64 -5.38
N ALA A 59 -9.80 -17.76 -4.22
CA ALA A 59 -9.78 -18.95 -3.37
C ALA A 59 -10.49 -18.80 -2.00
N GLU A 60 -11.49 -17.92 -1.91
CA GLU A 60 -12.65 -17.98 -0.97
C GLU A 60 -12.74 -17.02 0.24
N ASP A 61 -11.70 -16.31 0.71
CA ASP A 61 -11.84 -15.47 1.94
C ASP A 61 -11.64 -13.95 1.77
N LEU A 62 -10.81 -13.49 0.83
CA LEU A 62 -10.46 -12.06 0.73
C LEU A 62 -11.52 -11.20 -0.01
N ASN A 63 -12.36 -11.84 -0.84
CA ASN A 63 -13.30 -11.19 -1.76
C ASN A 63 -12.70 -9.96 -2.49
N LEU A 64 -11.43 -10.06 -2.89
CA LEU A 64 -10.65 -9.02 -3.56
C LEU A 64 -10.13 -9.63 -4.86
N THR A 65 -10.88 -9.48 -5.94
CA THR A 65 -10.41 -9.96 -7.25
C THR A 65 -9.31 -9.05 -7.80
N PHE A 66 -8.59 -9.51 -8.83
CA PHE A 66 -7.67 -8.65 -9.59
C PHE A 66 -8.31 -7.34 -10.02
N LYS A 67 -9.56 -7.40 -10.51
CA LYS A 67 -10.27 -6.21 -10.97
C LYS A 67 -10.57 -5.27 -9.80
N ASP A 68 -11.10 -5.80 -8.70
CA ASP A 68 -11.41 -4.98 -7.53
C ASP A 68 -10.16 -4.28 -6.99
N ARG A 69 -9.04 -5.02 -6.87
CA ARG A 69 -7.75 -4.45 -6.44
C ARG A 69 -7.29 -3.32 -7.35
N ARG A 70 -7.39 -3.49 -8.67
CA ARG A 70 -7.00 -2.45 -9.64
C ARG A 70 -7.92 -1.24 -9.60
N ASP A 71 -9.23 -1.45 -9.54
CA ASP A 71 -10.21 -0.37 -9.46
C ASP A 71 -10.00 0.45 -8.16
N GLU A 72 -9.76 -0.22 -7.04
CA GLU A 72 -9.46 0.42 -5.74
C GLU A 72 -8.13 1.18 -5.77
N GLU A 73 -7.06 0.56 -6.31
CA GLU A 73 -5.75 1.21 -6.47
C GLU A 73 -5.85 2.47 -7.34
N ASP A 74 -6.60 2.43 -8.44
CA ASP A 74 -6.79 3.55 -9.34
C ASP A 74 -7.56 4.70 -8.65
N VAL A 75 -8.66 4.40 -7.95
CA VAL A 75 -9.46 5.40 -7.22
C VAL A 75 -8.64 6.05 -6.11
N LEU A 76 -7.98 5.25 -5.28
CA LEU A 76 -7.18 5.74 -4.15
C LEU A 76 -5.96 6.54 -4.63
N SER A 77 -5.30 6.09 -5.70
CA SER A 77 -4.18 6.82 -6.31
C SER A 77 -4.62 8.12 -6.96
N ALA A 78 -5.86 8.22 -7.45
CA ALA A 78 -6.41 9.46 -8.01
C ALA A 78 -6.95 10.42 -6.93
N THR A 79 -7.17 9.94 -5.71
CA THR A 79 -7.80 10.71 -4.63
C THR A 79 -6.86 10.88 -3.43
N HIS A 80 -6.89 9.94 -2.47
CA HIS A 80 -6.15 9.97 -1.20
C HIS A 80 -4.63 10.11 -1.40
N TYR A 81 -4.09 9.44 -2.42
CA TYR A 81 -2.65 9.35 -2.65
C TYR A 81 -2.20 10.01 -3.96
N ALA A 82 -2.99 10.96 -4.49
CA ALA A 82 -2.71 11.67 -5.75
C ALA A 82 -1.37 12.42 -5.81
N LYS A 83 -0.75 12.66 -4.65
CA LYS A 83 0.55 13.35 -4.55
C LYS A 83 1.73 12.40 -4.56
N LEU A 84 1.51 11.09 -4.42
CA LEU A 84 2.57 10.09 -4.51
C LEU A 84 2.78 9.69 -5.98
N PRO A 85 4.04 9.63 -6.45
CA PRO A 85 4.33 9.07 -7.76
C PRO A 85 4.15 7.55 -7.75
N TYR A 86 4.11 6.98 -8.95
CA TYR A 86 4.34 5.55 -9.09
C TYR A 86 5.83 5.23 -8.83
N PRO A 87 6.15 4.14 -8.10
CA PRO A 87 5.24 3.10 -7.62
C PRO A 87 4.73 3.25 -6.17
N GLU A 88 5.07 4.33 -5.46
CA GLU A 88 4.64 4.54 -4.07
C GLU A 88 3.12 4.64 -3.92
N ASN A 89 2.43 5.30 -4.85
CA ASN A 89 0.97 5.38 -4.82
C ASN A 89 0.31 3.99 -4.86
N GLN A 90 0.82 3.08 -5.70
CA GLN A 90 0.34 1.70 -5.78
C GLN A 90 0.55 0.97 -4.45
N LEU A 91 1.75 1.08 -3.86
CA LEU A 91 2.05 0.44 -2.57
C LEU A 91 1.08 0.91 -1.48
N VAL A 92 0.89 2.22 -1.37
CA VAL A 92 0.08 2.81 -0.30
C VAL A 92 -1.42 2.56 -0.55
N ALA A 93 -1.87 2.59 -1.80
CA ALA A 93 -3.25 2.28 -2.17
C ALA A 93 -3.61 0.80 -1.93
N LEU A 94 -2.70 -0.13 -2.23
CA LEU A 94 -2.87 -1.55 -1.90
C LEU A 94 -2.98 -1.75 -0.38
N ALA A 95 -2.04 -1.18 0.39
CA ALA A 95 -2.07 -1.27 1.84
C ALA A 95 -3.37 -0.70 2.43
N HIS A 96 -3.84 0.43 1.90
CA HIS A 96 -5.13 1.02 2.29
C HIS A 96 -6.27 0.03 2.05
N SER A 97 -6.36 -0.55 0.84
CA SER A 97 -7.41 -1.51 0.48
C SER A 97 -7.41 -2.73 1.41
N LEU A 98 -6.23 -3.24 1.79
CA LEU A 98 -6.10 -4.35 2.73
C LEU A 98 -6.55 -3.97 4.15
N VAL A 99 -6.30 -2.74 4.61
CA VAL A 99 -6.82 -2.23 5.89
C VAL A 99 -8.33 -2.06 5.85
N ALA A 100 -8.85 -1.40 4.81
CA ALA A 100 -10.28 -1.14 4.61
C ALA A 100 -11.11 -2.45 4.57
N ARG A 101 -10.52 -3.51 4.02
CA ARG A 101 -11.13 -4.85 3.95
C ARG A 101 -10.87 -5.72 5.18
N GLY A 102 -10.14 -5.21 6.19
CA GLY A 102 -9.84 -5.93 7.43
C GLY A 102 -8.86 -7.09 7.27
N VAL A 103 -8.14 -7.17 6.14
CA VAL A 103 -7.12 -8.19 5.89
C VAL A 103 -5.90 -7.95 6.76
N ILE A 104 -5.58 -6.68 7.01
CA ILE A 104 -4.59 -6.24 7.99
C ILE A 104 -5.19 -5.17 8.89
N ASP A 105 -4.71 -5.08 10.12
CA ASP A 105 -5.12 -4.08 11.11
C ASP A 105 -4.17 -2.86 11.08
N GLU A 106 -4.71 -1.64 11.23
CA GLU A 106 -3.90 -0.41 11.20
C GLU A 106 -2.94 -0.31 12.39
N VAL A 107 -3.35 -0.72 13.58
CA VAL A 107 -2.49 -0.68 14.78
C VAL A 107 -1.31 -1.63 14.61
N GLU A 108 -1.56 -2.84 14.10
CA GLU A 108 -0.50 -3.79 13.76
C GLU A 108 0.41 -3.27 12.66
N LEU A 109 -0.14 -2.62 11.62
CA LEU A 109 0.65 -1.98 10.56
C LEU A 109 1.60 -0.93 11.15
N ARG A 110 1.10 -0.02 11.98
CA ARG A 110 1.91 1.02 12.64
C ARG A 110 3.02 0.40 13.48
N ARG A 111 2.69 -0.59 14.32
CA ARG A 111 3.67 -1.30 15.14
C ARG A 111 4.77 -1.97 14.31
N ARG A 112 4.42 -2.58 13.18
CA ARG A 112 5.40 -3.20 12.26
C ARG A 112 6.32 -2.17 11.61
N LEU A 113 5.77 -1.03 11.20
CA LEU A 113 6.57 0.07 10.63
C LEU A 113 7.57 0.62 11.65
N GLU A 114 7.16 0.80 12.90
CA GLU A 114 8.03 1.23 14.00
C GLU A 114 9.17 0.22 14.26
N ALA A 115 8.85 -1.08 14.28
CA ALA A 115 9.85 -2.13 14.46
C ALA A 115 10.87 -2.18 13.30
N VAL A 116 10.39 -2.02 12.05
CA VAL A 116 11.28 -1.93 10.87
C VAL A 116 12.19 -0.71 10.98
N ARG A 117 11.65 0.44 11.36
CA ARG A 117 12.42 1.67 11.53
C ARG A 117 13.50 1.51 12.60
N ALA A 118 13.14 0.98 13.78
CA ALA A 118 14.10 0.73 14.85
C ALA A 118 15.25 -0.18 14.41
N ARG A 119 14.97 -1.19 13.58
CA ARG A 119 16.00 -2.08 13.01
C ARG A 119 16.92 -1.38 12.01
N LEU A 120 16.42 -0.40 11.26
CA LEU A 120 17.21 0.33 10.27
C LEU A 120 18.02 1.49 10.88
N GLU A 121 17.65 1.96 12.07
CA GLU A 121 18.33 3.02 12.81
C GLU A 121 19.35 2.49 13.85
N ALA A 122 19.39 1.17 14.10
CA ALA A 122 20.34 0.50 14.98
C ALA A 122 21.68 0.23 14.29
#